data_AF-A0A1E3B9V9-F1
#
_entry.id   AF-A0A1E3B9V9-F1
#
_cell.length_a   1.000
_cell.length_b   1.000
_cell.length_c   1.000
_cell.angle_alpha   90.00
_cell.angle_beta   90.00
_cell.angle_gamma   90.00
#
_symmetry.space_group_name_H-M   'P 1'
#
loop_
_entity.id
_entity.type
_entity.pdbx_description
1 polymer ?
#
loop_
_entity_poly.entity_id
_entity_poly.type
_entity_poly.pdbx_seq_one_letter_code
_entity_poly.pdbx_strand_id
1 'polypeptide(L)'
;MGPNKKRKLANQPEEINFDPDARQQFLTGFRKRKLQRVKHAQEVAEKRAREERIEYRKRIREERKAEYEQAFEEHQRQLKMLTENSENESNDSGNESNEGEDEEWEGFAEPPAVDYEAEYIDEDKYTTVTVEEMDPSREGLLKYGQQEQSDDKWDQEEGEKAQQTPEDANSKAPKKRPQTDKPKKKKKKFRYESKEERKLNQAKQRYSKARKARARRGEE
;
A
#
# COMPACT_ATOMS: atom_id res chain seq x y z
N MET A 1 -42.99 -14.76 -23.87
CA MET A 1 -42.45 -13.89 -22.79
C MET A 1 -41.74 -12.70 -23.44
N GLY A 2 -42.39 -11.53 -23.48
CA GLY A 2 -41.82 -10.32 -24.11
C GLY A 2 -40.69 -9.70 -23.26
N PRO A 3 -39.83 -8.86 -23.86
CA PRO A 3 -38.66 -8.32 -23.17
C PRO A 3 -39.06 -7.35 -22.06
N ASN A 4 -38.69 -7.69 -20.82
CA ASN A 4 -38.88 -6.86 -19.62
C ASN A 4 -38.13 -5.53 -19.73
N LYS A 5 -38.84 -4.43 -20.00
CA LYS A 5 -38.32 -3.06 -19.89
C LYS A 5 -38.13 -2.68 -18.41
N LYS A 6 -37.00 -3.09 -17.81
CA LYS A 6 -36.52 -2.58 -16.51
C LYS A 6 -35.33 -1.63 -16.69
N ARG A 7 -35.43 -0.66 -17.59
CA ARG A 7 -34.48 0.46 -17.61
C ARG A 7 -35.12 1.61 -16.85
N LYS A 8 -34.50 2.05 -15.75
CA LYS A 8 -34.90 3.28 -15.05
C LYS A 8 -34.85 4.42 -16.06
N LEU A 9 -36.01 4.98 -16.40
CA LEU A 9 -36.10 6.23 -17.15
C LEU A 9 -35.55 7.31 -16.21
N ALA A 10 -34.33 7.77 -16.47
CA ALA A 10 -33.79 8.92 -15.76
C ALA A 10 -34.72 10.13 -15.99
N ASN A 11 -34.89 10.97 -14.96
CA ASN A 11 -35.66 12.22 -15.06
C ASN A 11 -35.15 13.00 -16.26
N GLN A 12 -36.00 13.10 -17.29
CA GLN A 12 -35.74 13.97 -18.42
C GLN A 12 -36.02 15.39 -17.94
N PRO A 13 -35.10 16.34 -18.17
CA PRO A 13 -35.40 17.74 -17.89
C PRO A 13 -36.59 18.19 -18.75
N GLU A 14 -37.47 19.01 -18.17
CA GLU A 14 -38.69 19.51 -18.83
C GLU A 14 -38.35 20.40 -20.05
N GLU A 15 -37.19 21.06 -20.04
CA GLU A 15 -36.72 21.91 -21.12
C GLU A 15 -35.24 21.64 -21.43
N ILE A 16 -34.90 21.52 -22.72
CA ILE A 16 -33.52 21.33 -23.20
C ILE A 16 -33.07 22.64 -23.85
N ASN A 17 -32.31 23.44 -23.12
CA ASN A 17 -31.66 24.62 -23.66
C ASN A 17 -30.40 24.24 -24.45
N PHE A 18 -30.39 24.56 -25.74
CA PHE A 18 -29.28 24.26 -26.64
C PHE A 18 -28.35 25.46 -26.76
N ASP A 19 -27.17 25.34 -26.15
CA ASP A 19 -26.10 26.33 -26.26
C ASP A 19 -25.13 25.95 -27.41
N PRO A 20 -25.06 26.75 -28.50
CA PRO A 20 -24.17 26.49 -29.62
C PRO A 20 -22.68 26.51 -29.22
N ASP A 21 -22.29 27.32 -28.22
CA ASP A 21 -20.91 27.42 -27.75
C ASP A 21 -20.52 26.15 -26.98
N ALA A 22 -21.40 25.68 -26.10
CA ALA A 22 -21.24 24.39 -25.43
C ALA A 22 -21.14 23.24 -26.44
N ARG A 23 -21.92 23.28 -27.53
CA ARG A 23 -21.80 22.30 -28.62
C ARG A 23 -20.45 22.38 -29.32
N GLN A 24 -19.96 23.57 -29.63
CA GLN A 24 -18.65 23.74 -30.28
C GLN A 24 -17.52 23.25 -29.39
N GLN A 25 -17.54 23.57 -28.09
CA GLN A 25 -16.61 23.03 -27.09
C GLN A 25 -16.76 21.50 -26.96
N PHE A 26 -17.97 20.97 -27.09
CA PHE A 26 -18.19 19.53 -27.08
C PHE A 26 -17.58 18.86 -28.33
N LEU A 27 -17.76 19.43 -29.52
CA LEU A 27 -17.22 18.84 -30.75
C LEU A 27 -15.70 19.00 -30.87
N THR A 28 -15.10 20.05 -30.33
CA THR A 28 -13.65 20.30 -30.47
C THR A 28 -12.84 19.86 -29.23
N GLY A 29 -13.47 19.83 -28.06
CA GLY A 29 -12.83 19.59 -26.76
C GLY A 29 -12.67 18.11 -26.38
N PHE A 30 -12.59 17.16 -27.32
CA PHE A 30 -12.50 15.73 -27.01
C PHE A 30 -11.33 15.38 -26.07
N ARG A 31 -10.16 16.01 -26.26
CA ARG A 31 -9.00 15.82 -25.38
C ARG A 31 -9.29 16.33 -23.97
N LYS A 32 -9.93 17.51 -23.85
CA LYS A 32 -10.35 18.06 -22.54
C LYS A 32 -11.32 17.12 -21.83
N ARG A 33 -12.36 16.61 -22.52
CA ARG A 33 -13.29 15.62 -21.94
C ARG A 33 -12.63 14.30 -21.58
N LYS A 34 -11.68 13.82 -22.38
CA LYS A 34 -10.94 12.59 -22.05
C LYS A 34 -10.15 12.80 -20.75
N LEU A 35 -9.43 13.91 -20.63
CA LEU A 35 -8.70 14.26 -19.41
C LEU A 35 -9.64 14.43 -18.22
N GLN A 36 -10.76 15.12 -18.39
CA GLN A 36 -11.77 15.27 -17.33
C GLN A 36 -12.34 13.92 -16.87
N ARG A 37 -12.61 12.98 -17.79
CA ARG A 37 -13.05 11.63 -17.41
C ARG A 37 -11.99 10.87 -16.62
N VAL A 38 -10.73 10.97 -17.03
CA VAL A 38 -9.62 10.35 -16.30
C VAL A 38 -9.48 10.96 -14.90
N LYS A 39 -9.50 12.30 -14.80
CA LYS A 39 -9.44 13.01 -13.52
C LYS A 39 -10.62 12.66 -12.61
N HIS A 40 -11.84 12.68 -13.14
CA HIS A 40 -13.03 12.29 -12.38
C HIS A 40 -12.96 10.84 -11.89
N ALA A 41 -12.44 9.92 -12.71
CA ALA A 41 -12.23 8.54 -12.28
C ALA A 41 -11.19 8.43 -11.15
N GLN A 42 -10.11 9.22 -11.21
CA GLN A 42 -9.11 9.32 -10.15
C GLN A 42 -9.71 9.90 -8.86
N GLU A 43 -10.44 11.02 -8.96
CA GLU A 43 -11.10 11.67 -7.82
C GLU A 43 -12.12 10.75 -7.14
N VAL A 44 -12.90 9.98 -7.90
CA VAL A 44 -13.85 9.00 -7.34
C VAL A 44 -13.10 7.86 -6.64
N ALA A 45 -12.00 7.38 -7.20
CA ALA A 45 -11.18 6.35 -6.56
C ALA A 45 -10.56 6.86 -5.25
N GLU A 46 -10.04 8.10 -5.24
CA GLU A 46 -9.48 8.73 -4.05
C GLU A 46 -10.54 8.95 -2.95
N LYS A 47 -11.74 9.41 -3.33
CA LYS A 47 -12.85 9.57 -2.38
C LYS A 47 -13.24 8.24 -1.73
N ARG A 48 -13.40 7.18 -2.52
CA ARG A 48 -13.70 5.84 -2.01
C ARG A 48 -12.60 5.31 -1.11
N ALA A 49 -11.33 5.44 -1.51
CA ALA A 49 -10.21 5.01 -0.68
C ALA A 49 -10.13 5.77 0.65
N ARG A 50 -10.47 7.07 0.67
CA ARG A 50 -10.55 7.85 1.91
C ARG A 50 -11.69 7.37 2.80
N GLU A 51 -12.88 7.14 2.23
CA GLU A 51 -14.05 6.61 2.96
C GLU A 51 -13.74 5.24 3.57
N GLU A 52 -13.17 4.31 2.79
CA GLU A 52 -12.74 2.99 3.25
C GLU A 52 -11.72 3.07 4.40
N ARG A 53 -10.73 3.97 4.32
CA ARG A 53 -9.77 4.19 5.42
C ARG A 53 -10.44 4.72 6.69
N ILE A 54 -11.43 5.59 6.55
CA ILE A 54 -12.18 6.13 7.70
C ILE A 54 -13.01 5.02 8.34
N GLU A 55 -13.74 4.24 7.54
CA GLU A 55 -14.50 3.10 8.03
C GLU A 55 -13.61 2.05 8.70
N TYR A 56 -12.47 1.73 8.09
CA TYR A 56 -11.51 0.78 8.66
C TYR A 56 -11.00 1.23 10.02
N ARG A 57 -10.60 2.50 10.16
CA ARG A 57 -10.20 3.06 11.47
C ARG A 57 -11.35 3.07 12.47
N LYS A 58 -12.58 3.29 12.02
CA LYS A 58 -13.76 3.21 12.89
C LYS A 58 -13.95 1.79 13.41
N ARG A 59 -13.85 0.78 12.54
CA ARG A 59 -13.94 -0.64 12.90
C ARG A 59 -12.86 -1.03 13.91
N ILE A 60 -11.59 -0.67 13.69
CA ILE A 60 -10.51 -0.94 14.66
C ILE A 60 -10.82 -0.34 16.03
N ARG A 61 -11.34 0.89 16.08
CA ARG A 61 -11.69 1.53 17.37
C ARG A 61 -12.85 0.81 18.05
N GLU A 62 -13.85 0.38 17.28
CA GLU A 62 -14.98 -0.40 17.80
C GLU A 62 -14.54 -1.77 18.29
N GLU A 63 -13.68 -2.47 17.54
CA GLU A 63 -13.07 -3.75 17.91
C GLU A 63 -12.29 -3.63 19.22
N ARG A 64 -11.37 -2.66 19.33
CA ARG A 64 -10.61 -2.43 20.57
C ARG A 64 -11.50 -2.08 21.76
N LYS A 65 -12.57 -1.31 21.52
CA LYS A 65 -13.52 -0.96 22.58
C LYS A 65 -14.30 -2.20 23.04
N ALA A 66 -14.75 -3.03 22.11
CA ALA A 66 -15.45 -4.27 22.43
C ALA A 66 -14.53 -5.28 23.15
N GLU A 67 -13.28 -5.41 22.72
CA GLU A 67 -12.25 -6.23 23.40
C GLU A 67 -12.04 -5.76 24.84
N TYR A 68 -11.94 -4.44 25.06
CA TYR A 68 -11.80 -3.87 26.40
C TYR A 68 -13.04 -4.13 27.27
N GLU A 69 -14.25 -3.96 26.73
CA GLU A 69 -15.51 -4.26 27.42
C GLU A 69 -15.59 -5.74 27.80
N GLN A 70 -15.23 -6.65 26.89
CA GLN A 70 -15.18 -8.09 27.17
C GLN A 70 -14.16 -8.43 28.26
N ALA A 71 -12.94 -7.90 28.17
CA ALA A 71 -11.90 -8.12 29.18
C ALA A 71 -12.33 -7.58 30.55
N PHE A 72 -13.01 -6.43 30.59
CA PHE A 72 -13.54 -5.85 31.82
C PHE A 72 -14.66 -6.72 32.42
N GLU A 73 -15.60 -7.20 31.60
CA GLU A 73 -16.64 -8.13 32.05
C GLU A 73 -16.06 -9.46 32.56
N GLU A 74 -15.06 -10.02 31.88
CA GLU A 74 -14.36 -11.23 32.32
C GLU A 74 -13.64 -11.01 33.65
N HIS A 75 -12.94 -9.88 33.82
CA HIS A 75 -12.30 -9.52 35.08
C HIS A 75 -13.32 -9.34 36.21
N GLN A 76 -14.44 -8.66 35.95
CA GLN A 76 -15.52 -8.53 36.92
C GLN A 76 -16.12 -9.89 37.30
N ARG A 77 -16.28 -10.81 36.34
CA ARG A 77 -16.73 -12.18 36.61
C ARG A 77 -15.72 -12.95 37.46
N GLN A 78 -14.43 -12.83 37.17
CA GLN A 78 -13.36 -13.47 37.96
C GLN A 78 -13.34 -12.95 39.40
N LEU A 79 -13.42 -11.62 39.59
CA LEU A 79 -13.53 -11.03 40.92
C LEU A 79 -14.77 -11.52 41.65
N LYS A 80 -15.93 -11.57 40.98
CA LYS A 80 -17.17 -12.07 41.58
C LYS A 80 -17.04 -13.54 42.01
N MET A 81 -16.46 -14.40 41.16
CA MET A 81 -16.18 -15.81 41.50
C MET A 81 -15.23 -15.92 42.69
N LEU A 82 -14.21 -15.07 42.76
CA LEU A 82 -13.26 -15.06 43.87
C LEU A 82 -13.92 -14.60 45.18
N THR A 83 -14.75 -13.56 45.14
CA THR A 83 -15.53 -13.10 46.30
C THR A 83 -16.56 -14.13 46.76
N GLU A 84 -17.26 -14.81 45.83
CA GLU A 84 -18.25 -15.84 46.18
C GLU A 84 -17.58 -17.11 46.75
N ASN A 85 -16.43 -17.50 46.20
CA ASN A 85 -15.61 -18.58 46.77
C ASN A 85 -15.01 -18.18 48.13
N SER A 86 -14.55 -16.93 48.27
CA SER A 86 -14.05 -16.41 49.55
C SER A 86 -15.15 -16.32 50.61
N GLU A 87 -16.38 -15.93 50.28
CA GLU A 87 -17.51 -15.96 51.24
C GLU A 87 -17.88 -17.38 51.67
N ASN A 88 -17.58 -18.40 50.87
CA ASN A 88 -17.78 -19.81 51.22
C ASN A 88 -16.59 -20.42 52.01
N GLU A 89 -15.38 -19.86 51.91
CA GLU A 89 -14.19 -20.23 52.69
C GLU A 89 -13.91 -19.34 53.92
N SER A 90 -14.53 -18.15 54.02
CA SER A 90 -14.30 -17.16 55.08
C SER A 90 -15.11 -17.46 56.36
N ASN A 91 -15.00 -18.69 56.84
CA ASN A 91 -15.19 -19.03 58.25
C ASN A 91 -13.90 -19.54 58.90
N ASP A 92 -12.74 -19.41 58.24
CA ASP A 92 -11.45 -19.64 58.89
C ASP A 92 -10.33 -18.83 58.22
N SER A 93 -9.56 -18.15 59.05
CA SER A 93 -8.33 -17.39 58.70
C SER A 93 -8.57 -16.04 58.01
N GLY A 94 -8.20 -14.90 58.58
CA GLY A 94 -7.04 -14.66 59.44
C GLY A 94 -6.42 -13.37 58.92
N ASN A 95 -6.79 -12.27 59.56
CA ASN A 95 -6.30 -10.92 59.30
C ASN A 95 -4.77 -10.89 59.44
N GLU A 96 -4.05 -10.84 58.32
CA GLU A 96 -2.62 -10.60 58.30
C GLU A 96 -2.31 -9.28 57.60
N SER A 97 -1.82 -8.37 58.43
CA SER A 97 -1.37 -7.02 58.16
C SER A 97 -0.33 -6.99 57.06
N ASN A 98 -0.54 -6.17 56.02
CA ASN A 98 0.52 -5.81 55.10
C ASN A 98 1.07 -4.44 55.53
N GLU A 99 2.02 -4.48 56.46
CA GLU A 99 2.85 -3.32 56.84
C GLU A 99 3.73 -2.95 55.65
N GLY A 100 3.63 -1.70 55.22
CA GLY A 100 4.41 -1.15 54.12
C GLY A 100 5.90 -1.20 54.41
N GLU A 101 6.62 -1.92 53.55
CA GLU A 101 8.01 -1.61 53.24
C GLU A 101 8.01 -0.72 52.00
N ASP A 102 8.49 0.51 52.18
CA ASP A 102 8.84 1.43 51.11
C ASP A 102 10.00 0.82 50.30
N GLU A 103 9.69 -0.07 49.36
CA GLU A 103 10.63 -0.53 48.32
C GLU A 103 10.92 0.64 47.38
N GLU A 104 11.91 1.44 47.77
CA GLU A 104 12.48 2.52 46.99
C GLU A 104 12.99 1.93 45.65
N TRP A 105 12.28 2.27 44.57
CA TRP A 105 12.46 1.69 43.24
C TRP A 105 13.90 1.87 42.74
N GLU A 106 14.72 0.82 42.87
CA GLU A 106 16.01 0.68 42.19
C GLU A 106 15.72 0.54 40.68
N GLY A 107 15.95 1.62 39.92
CA GLY A 107 15.68 1.65 38.48
C GLY A 107 16.32 0.50 37.68
N PHE A 108 15.87 0.34 36.44
CA PHE A 108 16.32 -0.74 35.56
C PHE A 108 17.85 -0.78 35.40
N ALA A 109 18.42 -1.98 35.48
CA ALA A 109 19.82 -2.22 35.12
C ALA A 109 20.07 -1.78 33.68
N GLU A 110 21.12 -0.97 33.46
CA GLU A 110 21.49 -0.46 32.15
C GLU A 110 21.71 -1.63 31.18
N PRO A 111 20.99 -1.68 30.04
CA PRO A 111 21.11 -2.78 29.10
C PRO A 111 22.52 -2.82 28.49
N PRO A 112 23.01 -4.00 28.09
CA PRO A 112 24.28 -4.11 27.39
C PRO A 112 24.25 -3.32 26.08
N ALA A 113 25.38 -2.68 25.73
CA ALA A 113 25.50 -1.84 24.56
C ALA A 113 25.02 -2.57 23.29
N VAL A 114 24.05 -1.98 22.59
CA VAL A 114 23.25 -2.57 21.50
C VAL A 114 23.93 -2.40 20.13
N ASP A 115 25.26 -2.53 20.09
CA ASP A 115 26.03 -2.49 18.85
C ASP A 115 26.34 -3.92 18.41
N TYR A 116 25.47 -4.51 17.58
CA TYR A 116 25.72 -5.83 17.00
C TYR A 116 25.30 -5.93 15.53
N GLU A 117 26.11 -6.68 14.77
CA GLU A 117 25.89 -6.95 13.35
C GLU A 117 25.18 -8.31 13.20
N ALA A 118 24.02 -8.32 12.53
CA ALA A 118 23.30 -9.55 12.23
C ALA A 118 23.36 -9.85 10.73
N GLU A 119 23.93 -11.00 10.37
CA GLU A 119 23.95 -11.49 8.99
C GLU A 119 22.63 -12.21 8.68
N TYR A 120 21.87 -11.69 7.70
CA TYR A 120 20.65 -12.34 7.22
C TYR A 120 20.87 -12.91 5.81
N ILE A 121 20.66 -14.22 5.69
CA ILE A 121 20.83 -14.97 4.44
C ILE A 121 19.44 -15.36 3.95
N ASP A 122 18.92 -14.63 2.97
CA ASP A 122 17.82 -15.13 2.13
C ASP A 122 18.42 -15.91 0.95
N GLU A 123 17.68 -16.91 0.45
CA GLU A 123 18.12 -17.84 -0.61
C GLU A 123 18.69 -17.17 -1.87
N ASP A 124 18.36 -15.89 -2.11
CA ASP A 124 18.83 -15.09 -3.25
C ASP A 124 19.50 -13.75 -2.87
N LYS A 125 19.61 -13.39 -1.57
CA LYS A 125 20.15 -12.08 -1.13
C LYS A 125 20.89 -12.17 0.21
N TYR A 126 22.13 -11.71 0.22
CA TYR A 126 22.91 -11.47 1.43
C TYR A 126 22.77 -10.00 1.82
N THR A 127 22.16 -9.73 2.98
CA THR A 127 22.04 -8.38 3.52
C THR A 127 22.45 -8.39 4.99
N THR A 128 23.35 -7.49 5.36
CA THR A 128 23.79 -7.26 6.74
C THR A 128 22.99 -6.10 7.32
N VAL A 129 22.39 -6.30 8.50
CA VAL A 129 21.71 -5.25 9.25
C VAL A 129 22.58 -4.90 10.45
N THR A 130 23.05 -3.66 10.51
CA THR A 130 23.83 -3.10 11.62
C THR A 130 22.90 -2.30 12.52
N VAL A 131 22.78 -2.70 13.78
CA VAL A 131 22.06 -1.94 14.81
C VAL A 131 23.11 -1.15 15.58
N GLU A 132 22.99 0.18 15.57
CA GLU A 132 23.85 1.10 16.32
C GLU A 132 23.00 1.92 17.30
N GLU A 133 23.56 2.25 18.46
CA GLU A 133 22.91 3.12 19.44
C GLU A 133 22.79 4.56 18.93
N MET A 134 21.56 5.08 18.84
CA MET A 134 21.29 6.47 18.48
C MET A 134 21.17 7.35 19.73
N ASP A 135 21.98 8.40 19.81
CA ASP A 135 21.87 9.41 20.87
C ASP A 135 20.53 10.18 20.75
N PRO A 136 19.62 10.11 21.76
CA PRO A 136 18.32 10.78 21.73
C PRO A 136 18.41 12.32 21.88
N SER A 137 19.62 12.87 22.04
CA SER A 137 19.83 14.31 22.05
C SER A 137 19.44 14.96 20.71
N ARG A 138 18.99 16.22 20.75
CA ARG A 138 18.60 17.00 19.55
C ARG A 138 19.74 17.10 18.53
N GLU A 139 20.99 17.09 18.99
CA GLU A 139 22.18 17.16 18.14
C GLU A 139 22.49 15.81 17.50
N GLY A 140 22.37 14.70 18.25
CA GLY A 140 22.46 13.34 17.72
C GLY A 140 21.48 13.11 16.57
N LEU A 141 20.20 13.43 16.80
CA LEU A 141 19.14 13.27 15.79
C LEU A 141 19.37 14.11 14.51
N LEU A 142 19.96 15.30 14.64
CA LEU A 142 20.30 16.16 13.50
C LEU A 142 21.44 15.58 12.65
N LYS A 143 22.46 15.00 13.30
CA LYS A 143 23.64 14.44 12.64
C LYS A 143 23.28 13.26 11.75
N TYR A 144 22.47 12.32 12.26
CA TYR A 144 21.99 11.17 11.48
C TYR A 144 21.10 11.59 10.30
N GLY A 145 20.20 12.56 10.51
CA GLY A 145 19.34 13.07 9.42
C GLY A 145 20.11 13.78 8.29
N GLN A 146 21.28 14.35 8.59
CA GLN A 146 22.15 14.97 7.59
C GLN A 146 22.98 13.94 6.82
N GLN A 147 23.36 12.84 7.48
CA GLN A 147 24.09 11.73 6.89
C GLN A 147 23.23 10.93 5.89
N GLU A 148 21.96 10.62 6.21
CA GLU A 148 21.03 9.99 5.26
C GLU A 148 20.80 10.84 4.01
N GLN A 149 20.64 12.17 4.16
CA GLN A 149 20.50 13.08 3.02
C GLN A 149 21.77 13.18 2.16
N SER A 150 22.96 12.90 2.74
CA SER A 150 24.20 12.88 1.99
C SER A 150 24.33 11.61 1.14
N ASP A 151 23.92 10.44 1.64
CA ASP A 151 23.98 9.17 0.92
C ASP A 151 22.92 9.09 -0.20
N ASP A 152 21.74 9.68 -0.01
CA ASP A 152 20.73 9.83 -1.08
C ASP A 152 21.17 10.75 -2.23
N LYS A 153 22.22 11.58 -2.02
CA LYS A 153 22.76 12.49 -3.04
C LYS A 153 23.80 11.87 -3.95
N TRP A 154 24.38 10.72 -3.60
CA TRP A 154 25.37 10.03 -4.45
C TRP A 154 24.74 9.25 -5.61
N ASP A 155 23.43 9.03 -5.62
CA ASP A 155 22.72 8.29 -6.69
C ASP A 155 21.90 9.20 -7.64
N GLN A 156 22.04 10.53 -7.54
CA GLN A 156 21.22 11.50 -8.26
C GLN A 156 21.98 12.57 -9.07
N GLU A 157 23.24 12.31 -9.43
CA GLU A 157 24.04 13.13 -10.37
C GLU A 157 24.50 12.34 -11.61
N GLU A 158 23.58 11.72 -12.37
CA GLU A 158 23.85 11.30 -13.76
C GLU A 158 22.54 11.30 -14.56
N GLY A 159 22.06 12.51 -14.90
CA GLY A 159 20.98 12.63 -15.85
C GLY A 159 20.24 13.96 -15.76
N GLU A 160 20.80 15.00 -16.36
CA GLU A 160 20.10 16.03 -17.16
C GLU A 160 20.89 17.35 -17.17
N LYS A 161 21.71 17.60 -18.19
CA LYS A 161 21.83 18.91 -18.86
C LYS A 161 22.48 18.74 -20.24
N ALA A 162 21.75 19.09 -21.29
CA ALA A 162 22.22 19.93 -22.40
C ALA A 162 21.14 20.00 -23.51
N GLN A 163 20.37 21.08 -23.50
CA GLN A 163 19.87 21.67 -24.74
C GLN A 163 20.79 22.83 -25.09
N GLN A 164 21.35 22.83 -26.30
CA GLN A 164 21.36 23.96 -27.25
C GLN A 164 22.19 23.58 -28.49
N THR A 165 21.64 23.87 -29.66
CA THR A 165 22.25 23.79 -31.00
C THR A 165 23.26 24.92 -31.22
N PRO A 166 24.24 24.78 -32.14
CA PRO A 166 24.02 25.27 -33.50
C PRO A 166 24.67 24.40 -34.60
N GLU A 167 24.50 24.91 -35.82
CA GLU A 167 24.69 24.32 -37.14
C GLU A 167 26.16 24.12 -37.56
N ASP A 168 26.33 23.38 -38.66
CA ASP A 168 27.50 23.23 -39.52
C ASP A 168 28.81 22.63 -38.97
N ALA A 169 29.09 21.38 -39.36
CA ALA A 169 30.23 21.07 -40.22
C ALA A 169 30.32 19.56 -40.51
N ASN A 170 30.25 19.26 -41.81
CA ASN A 170 30.64 18.03 -42.46
C ASN A 170 31.99 17.47 -41.96
N SER A 171 31.99 16.29 -41.33
CA SER A 171 33.13 15.35 -41.46
C SER A 171 32.67 13.91 -41.26
N LYS A 172 32.70 13.16 -42.36
CA LYS A 172 32.62 11.70 -42.37
C LYS A 172 33.87 11.12 -41.73
N ALA A 173 33.74 10.54 -40.53
CA ALA A 173 34.69 9.55 -40.01
C ALA A 173 33.96 8.55 -39.10
N PRO A 174 33.94 7.24 -39.42
CA PRO A 174 33.35 6.25 -38.53
C PRO A 174 34.30 6.01 -37.34
N LYS A 175 33.97 6.58 -36.18
CA LYS A 175 34.61 6.22 -34.90
C LYS A 175 34.34 4.74 -34.62
N LYS A 176 35.36 3.89 -34.75
CA LYS A 176 35.29 2.48 -34.34
C LYS A 176 35.13 2.43 -32.82
N ARG A 177 34.02 1.83 -32.37
CA ARG A 177 33.79 1.53 -30.95
C ARG A 177 34.69 0.36 -30.53
N PRO A 178 35.25 0.37 -29.32
CA PRO A 178 36.03 -0.76 -28.82
C PRO A 178 35.15 -2.02 -28.77
N GLN A 179 35.63 -3.10 -29.38
CA GLN A 179 35.03 -4.42 -29.21
C GLN A 179 35.25 -4.85 -27.77
N THR A 180 34.17 -4.93 -27.00
CA THR A 180 34.15 -5.65 -25.75
C THR A 180 33.58 -7.02 -26.03
N ASP A 181 34.31 -8.08 -25.67
CA ASP A 181 33.91 -9.50 -25.83
C ASP A 181 32.73 -9.91 -24.93
N LYS A 182 31.99 -8.94 -24.38
CA LYS A 182 30.86 -9.16 -23.49
C LYS A 182 29.58 -9.26 -24.33
N PRO A 183 28.83 -10.37 -24.26
CA PRO A 183 27.60 -10.51 -25.03
C PRO A 183 26.61 -9.42 -24.60
N LYS A 184 26.17 -8.60 -25.57
CA LYS A 184 25.19 -7.53 -25.33
C LYS A 184 23.93 -8.12 -24.72
N LYS A 185 23.55 -7.66 -23.52
CA LYS A 185 22.30 -8.04 -22.86
C LYS A 185 21.12 -7.70 -23.79
N LYS A 186 20.33 -8.71 -24.18
CA LYS A 186 19.15 -8.51 -25.02
C LYS A 186 18.14 -7.66 -24.25
N LYS A 187 17.59 -6.62 -24.89
CA LYS A 187 16.53 -5.79 -24.31
C LYS A 187 15.37 -6.68 -23.86
N LYS A 188 14.89 -6.50 -22.62
CA LYS A 188 13.71 -7.21 -22.11
C LYS A 188 12.53 -6.82 -23.01
N LYS A 189 11.84 -7.83 -23.57
CA LYS A 189 10.62 -7.60 -24.35
C LYS A 189 9.52 -7.26 -23.36
N PHE A 190 9.17 -5.97 -23.26
CA PHE A 190 7.96 -5.56 -22.55
C PHE A 190 6.77 -6.27 -23.19
N ARG A 191 6.03 -7.01 -22.36
CA ARG A 191 4.79 -7.67 -22.74
C ARG A 191 3.69 -7.05 -21.90
N TYR A 192 2.53 -6.83 -22.51
CA TYR A 192 1.37 -6.22 -21.86
C TYR A 192 0.73 -7.10 -20.77
N GLU A 193 1.10 -8.37 -20.73
CA GLU A 193 0.60 -9.35 -19.77
C GLU A 193 1.74 -10.24 -19.29
N SER A 194 1.65 -10.70 -18.04
CA SER A 194 2.53 -11.71 -17.48
C SER A 194 2.32 -13.07 -18.19
N LYS A 195 3.27 -14.00 -18.04
CA LYS A 195 3.14 -15.35 -18.64
C LYS A 195 1.91 -16.09 -18.10
N GLU A 196 1.52 -15.82 -16.86
CA GLU A 196 0.37 -16.43 -16.18
C GLU A 196 -0.95 -15.81 -16.64
N GLU A 197 -1.02 -14.48 -16.71
CA GLU A 197 -2.18 -13.75 -17.26
C GLU A 197 -2.48 -14.20 -18.69
N ARG A 198 -1.43 -14.37 -19.52
CA ARG A 198 -1.55 -14.93 -20.87
C ARG A 198 -2.19 -16.31 -20.88
N LYS A 199 -1.74 -17.21 -19.99
CA LYS A 199 -2.29 -18.58 -19.91
C LYS A 199 -3.76 -18.55 -19.51
N LEU A 200 -4.11 -17.72 -18.52
CA LEU A 200 -5.50 -17.55 -18.08
C LEU A 200 -6.38 -16.97 -19.20
N ASN A 201 -5.90 -15.96 -19.92
CA ASN A 201 -6.61 -15.37 -21.06
C ASN A 201 -6.80 -16.39 -22.20
N GLN A 202 -5.77 -17.16 -22.52
CA GLN A 202 -5.87 -18.24 -23.51
C GLN A 202 -6.87 -19.32 -23.08
N ALA A 203 -6.88 -19.72 -21.81
CA ALA A 203 -7.84 -20.69 -21.28
C ALA A 203 -9.28 -20.15 -21.37
N LYS A 204 -9.52 -18.90 -20.97
CA LYS A 204 -10.83 -18.22 -21.08
C LYS A 204 -11.29 -18.15 -22.55
N GLN A 205 -10.40 -17.80 -23.47
CA GLN A 205 -10.73 -17.76 -24.90
C GLN A 205 -11.05 -19.15 -25.45
N ARG A 206 -10.29 -20.18 -25.07
CA ARG A 206 -10.57 -21.57 -25.47
C ARG A 206 -11.94 -22.03 -24.96
N TYR A 207 -12.25 -21.77 -23.69
CA TYR A 207 -13.56 -22.10 -23.12
C TYR A 207 -14.70 -21.36 -23.82
N SER A 208 -14.54 -20.06 -24.07
CA SER A 208 -15.54 -19.25 -24.79
C SER A 208 -15.77 -19.77 -26.22
N LYS A 209 -14.69 -20.09 -26.95
CA LYS A 209 -14.77 -20.65 -28.30
C LYS A 209 -15.41 -22.04 -28.30
N ALA A 210 -15.07 -22.90 -27.34
CA ALA A 210 -15.66 -24.23 -27.18
C ALA A 210 -17.17 -24.13 -26.89
N ARG A 211 -17.58 -23.28 -25.95
CA ARG A 211 -19.00 -23.02 -25.66
C ARG A 211 -19.76 -22.53 -26.89
N LYS A 212 -19.18 -21.60 -27.64
CA LYS A 212 -19.78 -21.09 -28.89
C LYS A 212 -19.84 -22.17 -29.98
N ALA A 213 -18.89 -23.09 -30.03
CA ALA A 213 -18.89 -24.19 -30.98
C ALA A 213 -19.95 -25.25 -30.64
N ARG A 214 -20.08 -25.63 -29.37
CA ARG A 214 -21.14 -26.52 -28.86
C ARG A 214 -22.54 -25.98 -29.15
N ALA A 215 -22.76 -24.70 -28.84
CA ALA A 215 -24.00 -24.01 -29.18
C ALA A 215 -24.33 -24.01 -30.68
N ARG A 216 -23.32 -23.98 -31.57
CA ARG A 216 -23.54 -24.12 -33.02
C ARG A 216 -23.84 -25.56 -33.45
N ARG A 217 -23.39 -26.55 -32.70
CA ARG A 217 -23.64 -27.98 -32.97
C ARG A 217 -24.96 -28.48 -32.38
N GLY A 218 -25.66 -27.66 -31.58
CA GLY A 218 -26.87 -28.08 -30.88
C GLY A 218 -26.60 -29.07 -29.75
N GLU A 219 -25.32 -29.18 -29.34
CA GLU A 219 -24.91 -29.94 -28.16
C GLU A 219 -24.98 -28.98 -26.97
N GLU A 220 -26.14 -28.91 -26.30
CA GLU A 220 -26.26 -28.26 -24.98
C GLU A 220 -25.79 -29.20 -23.87
#